data_AF-A0A2H3ISB1-F1
#
_entry.id   AF-A0A2H3ISB1-F1
#
_cell.length_a   1.000
_cell.length_b   1.000
_cell.length_c   1.000
_cell.angle_alpha   90.00
_cell.angle_beta   90.00
_cell.angle_gamma   90.00
#
_symmetry.space_group_name_H-M   'P 1'
#
loop_
_entity.id
_entity.type
_entity.pdbx_description
1 polymer ?
#
loop_
_entity_poly.entity_id
_entity_poly.type
_entity_poly.pdbx_seq_one_letter_code
_entity_poly.pdbx_strand_id
1 'polypeptide(L)'
;MASRLVFDPMAALAVAPLVSSTCTLWYSFDQHHFLRVFNSPTNRPKSDSILPTYFKEFFAAGLPRVVGLLGLTFWTSIGNYYWRYDSLVGNQSLRWYVAGASLAASHLLFVPLVAPRIRAIVEDDRSKGTPTSVLDEWLNIHLWPGMSMSNSSKWDNTAAEYEKMPIDGPLAIPCIRMLDVVNITLPFSTASTILDVGCGPGTLPTLLFKKYGEQIPQTAKLIATDFSAGMVEAAKMRKEREMQSEDLYAANCWARLELDVMDAQNLERVAANSVSHVMGSLVYFMLPEHKKGLSEAHRVLSDDGVFACTSWAKVGWMGFVVQAAQKVTQKTIDSPMKYSDVWKSPEGVKGELEAAGFRNVHTEVVEVNWHVPEPKEFVKTFMKSSNPGLTMIIKDLTEEQVALCSDEWVRLVEENGNICHGQAVLGVGRK
;
A
#
# COMPACT_ATOMS: atom_id res chain seq x y z
N MET A 1 6.34 63.86 -8.94
CA MET A 1 6.84 62.48 -9.11
C MET A 1 5.66 61.53 -8.97
N ALA A 2 5.16 61.02 -10.10
CA ALA A 2 4.15 59.95 -10.14
C ALA A 2 4.42 59.14 -11.41
N SER A 3 5.07 57.98 -11.28
CA SER A 3 5.31 57.07 -12.39
C SER A 3 3.99 56.40 -12.78
N ARG A 4 3.43 56.75 -13.93
CA ARG A 4 2.39 55.94 -14.56
C ARG A 4 3.05 54.65 -15.02
N LEU A 5 2.70 53.51 -14.41
CA LEU A 5 2.95 52.19 -14.95
C LEU A 5 2.25 52.12 -16.32
N VAL A 6 3.01 52.24 -17.40
CA VAL A 6 2.51 52.03 -18.75
C VAL A 6 2.32 50.53 -18.92
N PHE A 7 1.07 50.10 -19.13
CA PHE A 7 0.77 48.72 -19.49
C PHE A 7 1.39 48.43 -20.86
N ASP A 8 2.34 47.49 -20.90
CA ASP A 8 2.91 46.96 -22.15
C ASP A 8 2.12 45.69 -22.54
N PRO A 9 1.28 45.74 -23.59
CA PRO A 9 0.49 44.59 -24.02
C PRO A 9 1.33 43.39 -24.44
N MET A 10 2.54 43.62 -24.96
CA MET A 10 3.42 42.55 -25.42
C MET A 10 4.13 41.87 -24.25
N ALA A 11 4.53 42.64 -23.24
CA ALA A 11 4.99 42.08 -21.97
C ALA A 11 3.88 41.30 -21.26
N ALA A 12 2.65 41.82 -21.24
CA ALA A 12 1.50 41.14 -20.66
C ALA A 12 1.21 39.80 -21.36
N LEU A 13 1.22 39.80 -22.70
CA LEU A 13 1.08 38.57 -23.49
C LEU A 13 2.21 37.58 -23.16
N ALA A 14 3.46 38.05 -23.04
CA ALA A 14 4.62 37.22 -22.75
C ALA A 14 4.51 36.42 -21.44
N VAL A 15 4.01 37.06 -20.39
CA VAL A 15 3.92 36.46 -19.05
C VAL A 15 2.61 35.72 -18.79
N ALA A 16 1.57 35.98 -19.59
CA ALA A 16 0.24 35.42 -19.37
C ALA A 16 0.20 33.88 -19.27
N PRO A 17 0.90 33.08 -20.12
CA PRO A 17 0.92 31.63 -19.96
C PRO A 17 1.52 31.18 -18.62
N LEU A 18 2.57 31.85 -18.15
CA LEU A 18 3.21 31.51 -16.88
C LEU A 18 2.28 31.79 -15.70
N VAL A 19 1.66 32.97 -15.70
CA VAL A 19 0.72 33.37 -14.63
C VAL A 19 -0.51 32.46 -14.60
N SER A 20 -1.15 32.25 -15.75
CA SER A 20 -2.37 31.44 -15.85
C SER A 20 -2.13 29.95 -15.56
N SER A 21 -1.01 29.38 -15.99
CA SER A 21 -0.64 28.01 -15.62
C SER A 21 -0.29 27.88 -14.14
N THR A 22 0.38 28.87 -13.55
CA THR A 22 0.66 28.91 -12.10
C THR A 22 -0.64 28.97 -11.30
N CYS A 23 -1.59 29.81 -11.68
CA CYS A 23 -2.92 29.85 -11.07
C CYS A 23 -3.66 28.51 -11.19
N THR A 24 -3.54 27.83 -12.34
CA THR A 24 -4.13 26.51 -12.57
C THR A 24 -3.53 25.47 -11.63
N LEU A 25 -2.20 25.43 -11.50
CA LEU A 25 -1.50 24.51 -10.60
C LEU A 25 -1.84 24.78 -9.14
N TRP A 26 -1.81 26.05 -8.72
CA TRP A 26 -2.19 26.43 -7.37
C TRP A 26 -3.63 26.01 -7.05
N TYR A 27 -4.57 26.31 -7.95
CA TYR A 27 -5.96 25.89 -7.80
C TYR A 27 -6.06 24.36 -7.68
N SER A 28 -5.34 23.61 -8.52
CA SER A 28 -5.31 22.14 -8.45
C SER A 28 -4.80 21.61 -7.11
N PHE A 29 -3.70 22.15 -6.59
CA PHE A 29 -3.14 21.72 -5.28
C PHE A 29 -4.11 22.04 -4.14
N ASP A 30 -4.70 23.23 -4.17
CA ASP A 30 -5.67 23.69 -3.19
C ASP A 30 -6.92 22.80 -3.19
N GLN A 31 -7.48 22.50 -4.38
CA GLN A 31 -8.64 21.62 -4.50
C GLN A 31 -8.33 20.20 -4.04
N HIS A 32 -7.16 19.68 -4.39
CA HIS A 32 -6.73 18.37 -3.92
C HIS A 32 -6.61 18.32 -2.38
N HIS A 33 -6.04 19.37 -1.77
CA HIS A 33 -5.95 19.47 -0.31
C HIS A 33 -7.33 19.51 0.36
N PHE A 34 -8.22 20.41 -0.06
CA PHE A 34 -9.55 20.54 0.54
C PHE A 34 -10.40 19.28 0.36
N LEU A 35 -10.37 18.66 -0.82
CA LEU A 35 -11.12 17.44 -1.07
C LEU A 35 -10.64 16.26 -0.22
N ARG A 36 -9.32 16.17 0.06
CA ARG A 36 -8.78 15.15 0.98
C ARG A 36 -9.29 15.29 2.42
N VAL A 37 -9.64 16.50 2.86
CA VAL A 37 -10.16 16.72 4.22
C VAL A 37 -11.51 16.02 4.43
N PHE A 38 -12.36 15.94 3.40
CA PHE A 38 -13.62 15.19 3.45
C PHE A 38 -13.40 13.68 3.66
N ASN A 39 -12.30 13.14 3.14
CA ASN A 39 -11.97 11.72 3.26
C ASN A 39 -11.12 11.38 4.49
N SER A 40 -10.79 12.37 5.34
CA SER A 40 -10.13 12.09 6.61
C SER A 40 -11.00 11.18 7.49
N PRO A 41 -10.41 10.23 8.26
CA PRO A 41 -11.18 9.27 9.05
C PRO A 41 -12.22 9.92 9.97
N THR A 42 -11.89 11.08 10.54
CA THR A 42 -12.77 11.87 11.41
C THR A 42 -13.98 12.45 10.68
N ASN A 43 -13.81 12.88 9.43
CA ASN A 43 -14.86 13.56 8.66
C ASN A 43 -15.64 12.60 7.76
N ARG A 44 -15.06 11.45 7.41
CA ARG A 44 -15.63 10.49 6.46
C ARG A 44 -17.06 10.08 6.80
N PRO A 45 -17.41 9.74 8.07
CA PRO A 45 -18.79 9.36 8.42
C PRO A 45 -19.82 10.49 8.20
N LYS A 46 -19.37 11.75 8.24
CA LYS A 46 -20.23 12.94 8.05
C LYS A 46 -20.22 13.42 6.61
N SER A 47 -19.17 13.13 5.86
CA SER A 47 -18.95 13.68 4.51
C SER A 47 -19.82 13.01 3.47
N ASP A 48 -20.20 11.74 3.66
CA ASP A 48 -21.08 11.03 2.73
C ASP A 48 -22.45 11.70 2.51
N SER A 49 -22.94 12.49 3.47
CA SER A 49 -24.21 13.22 3.33
C SER A 49 -24.05 14.62 2.72
N ILE A 50 -22.85 15.20 2.75
CA ILE A 50 -22.58 16.58 2.32
C ILE A 50 -21.91 16.61 0.93
N LEU A 51 -21.14 15.58 0.59
CA LEU A 51 -20.39 15.52 -0.65
C LEU A 51 -21.24 15.70 -1.92
N PRO A 52 -22.45 15.11 -2.06
CA PRO A 52 -23.26 15.30 -3.27
C PRO A 52 -23.62 16.76 -3.54
N THR A 53 -24.10 17.48 -2.52
CA THR A 53 -24.48 18.91 -2.64
C THR A 53 -23.24 19.79 -2.79
N TYR A 54 -22.19 19.51 -2.03
CA TYR A 54 -20.91 20.21 -2.17
C TYR A 54 -20.34 20.08 -3.58
N PHE A 55 -20.24 18.86 -4.14
CA PHE A 55 -19.71 18.62 -5.49
C PHE A 55 -20.52 19.33 -6.55
N LYS A 56 -21.85 19.35 -6.41
CA LYS A 56 -22.73 20.07 -7.34
C LYS A 56 -22.42 21.57 -7.37
N GLU A 57 -22.35 22.21 -6.20
CA GLU A 57 -22.06 23.65 -6.10
C GLU A 57 -20.61 23.96 -6.51
N PHE A 58 -19.68 23.13 -6.07
CA PHE A 58 -18.26 23.23 -6.34
C PHE A 58 -17.96 23.19 -7.85
N PHE A 59 -18.46 22.19 -8.58
CA PHE A 59 -18.21 22.08 -10.02
C PHE A 59 -18.97 23.13 -10.84
N ALA A 60 -20.17 23.55 -10.40
CA ALA A 60 -20.90 24.64 -11.05
C ALA A 60 -20.09 25.96 -11.04
N ALA A 61 -19.39 26.24 -9.93
CA ALA A 61 -18.55 27.44 -9.82
C ALA A 61 -17.11 27.23 -10.32
N GLY A 62 -16.56 26.03 -10.17
CA GLY A 62 -15.17 25.69 -10.46
C GLY A 62 -14.89 25.42 -11.93
N LEU A 63 -15.81 24.75 -12.65
CA LEU A 63 -15.59 24.37 -14.04
C LEU A 63 -15.33 25.58 -14.96
N PRO A 64 -16.08 26.70 -14.89
CA PRO A 64 -15.77 27.89 -15.69
C PRO A 64 -14.39 28.47 -15.39
N ARG A 65 -13.92 28.41 -14.13
CA ARG A 65 -12.60 28.93 -13.73
C ARG A 65 -11.47 28.10 -14.33
N VAL A 66 -11.58 26.77 -14.26
CA VAL A 66 -10.59 25.84 -14.83
C VAL A 66 -10.52 25.99 -16.34
N VAL A 67 -11.67 25.95 -17.03
CA VAL A 67 -11.72 26.13 -18.49
C VAL A 67 -11.20 27.51 -18.89
N GLY A 68 -11.52 28.56 -18.13
CA GLY A 68 -11.02 29.91 -18.36
C GLY A 68 -9.50 30.02 -18.25
N LEU A 69 -8.89 29.46 -17.20
CA LEU A 69 -7.44 29.48 -17.00
C LEU A 69 -6.68 28.63 -18.03
N LEU A 70 -7.20 27.45 -18.37
CA LEU A 70 -6.64 26.61 -19.42
C LEU A 70 -6.74 27.29 -20.79
N GLY A 71 -7.89 27.89 -21.09
CA GLY A 71 -8.11 28.67 -22.31
C GLY A 71 -7.15 29.87 -22.37
N LEU A 72 -6.99 30.61 -21.28
CA LEU A 72 -6.05 31.72 -21.20
C LEU A 72 -4.61 31.25 -21.45
N THR A 73 -4.18 30.16 -20.82
CA THR A 73 -2.85 29.56 -21.02
C THR A 73 -2.64 29.17 -22.47
N PHE A 74 -3.61 28.46 -23.06
CA PHE A 74 -3.55 27.98 -24.44
C PHE A 74 -3.49 29.14 -25.44
N TRP A 75 -4.47 30.04 -25.40
CA TRP A 75 -4.59 31.12 -26.38
C TRP A 75 -3.45 32.14 -26.28
N THR A 76 -2.97 32.45 -25.08
CA THR A 76 -1.82 33.34 -24.93
C THR A 76 -0.51 32.67 -25.33
N SER A 77 -0.38 31.35 -25.19
CA SER A 77 0.77 30.60 -25.72
C SER A 77 0.77 30.58 -27.24
N ILE A 78 -0.38 30.39 -27.87
CA ILE A 78 -0.55 30.51 -29.33
C ILE A 78 -0.30 31.94 -29.80
N GLY A 79 -0.79 32.96 -29.06
CA GLY A 79 -0.51 34.35 -29.37
C GLY A 79 0.98 34.69 -29.33
N ASN A 80 1.71 34.18 -28.33
CA ASN A 80 3.18 34.33 -28.28
C ASN A 80 3.86 33.65 -29.47
N TYR A 81 3.39 32.47 -29.88
CA TYR A 81 3.90 31.78 -31.06
C TYR A 81 3.73 32.64 -32.33
N TYR A 82 2.56 33.23 -32.56
CA TYR A 82 2.29 34.02 -33.77
C TYR A 82 2.96 35.39 -33.76
N TRP A 83 2.92 36.13 -32.65
CA TRP A 83 3.37 37.54 -32.61
C TRP A 83 4.79 37.74 -32.09
N ARG A 84 5.41 36.72 -31.47
CA ARG A 84 6.75 36.82 -30.88
C ARG A 84 7.70 35.73 -31.37
N TYR A 85 7.38 35.03 -32.46
CA TYR A 85 8.14 33.88 -32.97
C TYR A 85 9.67 34.10 -33.00
N ASP A 86 10.14 35.14 -33.68
CA ASP A 86 11.57 35.41 -33.84
C ASP A 86 12.27 35.66 -32.50
N SER A 87 11.59 36.36 -31.58
CA SER A 87 12.07 36.59 -30.22
C SER A 87 12.12 35.30 -29.39
N LEU A 88 11.15 34.39 -29.58
CA LEU A 88 11.12 33.10 -28.88
C LEU A 88 12.19 32.14 -29.39
N VAL A 89 12.47 32.13 -30.69
CA VAL A 89 13.55 31.33 -31.29
C VAL A 89 14.90 31.88 -30.84
N GLY A 90 15.11 33.19 -30.94
CA GLY A 90 16.36 33.84 -30.51
C GLY A 90 16.69 33.61 -29.04
N ASN A 91 15.66 33.54 -28.18
CA ASN A 91 15.81 33.29 -26.74
C ASN A 91 15.66 31.81 -26.34
N GLN A 92 15.55 30.88 -27.29
CA GLN A 92 15.34 29.45 -27.05
C GLN A 92 14.14 29.11 -26.12
N SER A 93 13.14 29.98 -26.09
CA SER A 93 11.97 29.86 -25.21
C SER A 93 10.74 29.28 -25.90
N LEU A 94 10.75 29.17 -27.24
CA LEU A 94 9.65 28.63 -28.06
C LEU A 94 9.11 27.29 -27.52
N ARG A 95 10.01 26.37 -27.13
CA ARG A 95 9.66 25.05 -26.58
C ARG A 95 8.73 25.12 -25.36
N TRP A 96 8.89 26.13 -24.51
CA TRP A 96 8.10 26.28 -23.29
C TRP A 96 6.68 26.76 -23.57
N TYR A 97 6.51 27.66 -24.55
CA TYR A 97 5.18 28.09 -24.99
C TYR A 97 4.44 26.97 -25.72
N VAL A 98 5.13 26.20 -26.56
CA VAL A 98 4.56 25.00 -27.21
C VAL A 98 4.15 23.98 -26.15
N ALA A 99 5.02 23.68 -25.17
CA ALA A 99 4.70 22.77 -24.08
C ALA A 99 3.49 23.26 -23.26
N GLY A 100 3.43 24.55 -22.92
CA GLY A 100 2.30 25.15 -22.20
C GLY A 100 0.98 25.01 -22.95
N ALA A 101 0.96 25.28 -24.26
CA ALA A 101 -0.22 25.07 -25.10
C ALA A 101 -0.62 23.60 -25.17
N SER A 102 0.32 22.69 -25.42
CA SER A 102 0.07 21.26 -25.50
C SER A 102 -0.48 20.69 -24.20
N LEU A 103 0.08 21.07 -23.05
CA LEU A 103 -0.38 20.64 -21.73
C LEU A 103 -1.77 21.17 -21.41
N ALA A 104 -2.04 22.45 -21.69
CA ALA A 104 -3.35 23.06 -21.47
C ALA A 104 -4.46 22.38 -22.31
N ALA A 105 -4.16 22.07 -23.58
CA ALA A 105 -5.09 21.34 -24.44
C ALA A 105 -5.27 19.88 -24.01
N SER A 106 -4.18 19.19 -23.69
CA SER A 106 -4.21 17.77 -23.29
C SER A 106 -4.94 17.56 -21.97
N HIS A 107 -5.01 18.56 -21.11
CA HIS A 107 -5.78 18.48 -19.85
C HIS A 107 -7.25 18.10 -20.10
N LEU A 108 -7.85 18.57 -21.20
CA LEU A 108 -9.25 18.25 -21.53
C LEU A 108 -9.46 16.77 -21.90
N LEU A 109 -8.40 16.04 -22.24
CA LEU A 109 -8.47 14.59 -22.50
C LEU A 109 -8.79 13.78 -21.25
N PHE A 110 -8.65 14.37 -20.06
CA PHE A 110 -9.03 13.70 -18.81
C PHE A 110 -10.54 13.70 -18.59
N VAL A 111 -11.33 14.54 -19.28
CA VAL A 111 -12.79 14.69 -19.10
C VAL A 111 -13.54 13.34 -19.06
N PRO A 112 -13.31 12.40 -20.00
CA PRO A 112 -13.99 11.09 -19.98
C PRO A 112 -13.65 10.22 -18.75
N LEU A 113 -12.47 10.40 -18.17
CA LEU A 113 -12.06 9.69 -16.94
C LEU A 113 -12.70 10.32 -15.70
N VAL A 114 -12.82 11.65 -15.68
CA VAL A 114 -13.26 12.41 -14.51
C VAL A 114 -14.79 12.49 -14.40
N ALA A 115 -15.48 12.76 -15.52
CA ALA A 115 -16.91 13.04 -15.53
C ALA A 115 -17.80 11.95 -14.90
N PRO A 116 -17.57 10.64 -15.10
CA PRO A 116 -18.41 9.60 -14.49
C PRO A 116 -18.38 9.61 -12.96
N ARG A 117 -17.24 9.95 -12.36
CA ARG A 117 -17.04 9.98 -10.90
C ARG A 117 -17.67 11.20 -10.27
N ILE A 118 -17.54 12.36 -10.92
CA ILE A 118 -18.26 13.58 -10.52
C ILE A 118 -19.76 13.29 -10.52
N ARG A 119 -20.25 12.67 -11.59
CA ARG A 119 -21.66 12.32 -11.73
C ARG A 119 -22.12 11.37 -10.63
N ALA A 120 -21.37 10.31 -10.36
CA ALA A 120 -21.69 9.35 -9.29
C ALA A 120 -21.78 10.02 -7.91
N ILE A 121 -20.88 10.97 -7.59
CA ILE A 121 -20.95 11.72 -6.32
C ILE A 121 -22.15 12.67 -6.30
N VAL A 122 -22.38 13.43 -7.38
CA VAL A 122 -23.46 14.43 -7.46
C VAL A 122 -24.85 13.79 -7.43
N GLU A 123 -25.02 12.65 -8.09
CA GLU A 123 -26.27 11.89 -8.15
C GLU A 123 -26.47 10.97 -6.93
N ASP A 124 -25.47 10.88 -6.05
CA ASP A 124 -25.41 9.93 -4.93
C ASP A 124 -25.68 8.48 -5.38
N ASP A 125 -25.04 8.07 -6.48
CA ASP A 125 -25.20 6.74 -7.06
C ASP A 125 -24.52 5.67 -6.21
N ARG A 126 -25.27 5.13 -5.24
CA ARG A 126 -24.80 4.11 -4.31
C ARG A 126 -24.40 2.79 -4.97
N SER A 127 -24.73 2.56 -6.25
CA SER A 127 -24.25 1.38 -6.99
C SER A 127 -22.76 1.45 -7.31
N LYS A 128 -22.16 2.65 -7.25
CA LYS A 128 -20.72 2.89 -7.47
C LYS A 128 -19.91 3.00 -6.18
N GLY A 129 -20.56 2.88 -5.01
CA GLY A 129 -19.94 3.04 -3.69
C GLY A 129 -20.50 4.25 -2.93
N THR A 130 -19.96 4.51 -1.74
CA THR A 130 -20.27 5.74 -1.00
C THR A 130 -19.59 6.95 -1.63
N PRO A 131 -20.14 8.18 -1.51
CA PRO A 131 -19.51 9.40 -2.04
C PRO A 131 -18.04 9.57 -1.64
N THR A 132 -17.68 9.25 -0.39
CA THR A 132 -16.28 9.29 0.07
C THR A 132 -15.39 8.25 -0.63
N SER A 133 -15.92 7.05 -0.92
CA SER A 133 -15.18 6.02 -1.66
C SER A 133 -14.96 6.39 -3.13
N VAL A 134 -15.97 6.97 -3.79
CA VAL A 134 -15.83 7.48 -5.16
C VAL A 134 -14.89 8.70 -5.19
N LEU A 135 -14.87 9.51 -4.12
CA LEU A 135 -13.92 10.60 -3.95
C LEU A 135 -12.47 10.10 -3.80
N ASP A 136 -12.23 8.96 -3.16
CA ASP A 136 -10.90 8.36 -3.12
C ASP A 136 -10.44 7.99 -4.54
N GLU A 137 -11.30 7.37 -5.34
CA GLU A 137 -10.97 7.06 -6.74
C GLU A 137 -10.68 8.33 -7.55
N TRP A 138 -11.47 9.38 -7.34
CA TRP A 138 -11.29 10.68 -7.98
C TRP A 138 -9.92 11.29 -7.71
N LEU A 139 -9.52 11.34 -6.43
CA LEU A 139 -8.24 11.91 -6.01
C LEU A 139 -7.04 11.16 -6.59
N ASN A 140 -7.22 9.89 -6.96
CA ASN A 140 -6.18 9.04 -7.52
C ASN A 140 -6.01 9.14 -9.05
N ILE A 141 -6.90 9.82 -9.79
CA ILE A 141 -6.84 9.89 -11.28
C ILE A 141 -5.56 10.60 -11.77
N HIS A 142 -5.02 11.53 -10.99
CA HIS A 142 -3.90 12.39 -11.39
C HIS A 142 -2.54 11.92 -10.84
N LEU A 143 -2.51 10.83 -10.07
CA LEU A 143 -1.29 10.31 -9.47
C LEU A 143 -0.66 9.28 -10.41
N TRP A 144 0.44 9.65 -11.07
CA TRP A 144 1.32 8.70 -11.73
C TRP A 144 1.75 7.64 -10.70
N PRO A 145 1.78 6.33 -11.02
CA PRO A 145 2.12 5.26 -10.06
C PRO A 145 3.48 5.37 -9.35
N GLY A 146 4.31 6.36 -9.70
CA GLY A 146 5.65 6.61 -9.17
C GLY A 146 5.79 7.91 -8.35
N MET A 147 4.73 8.67 -8.14
CA MET A 147 4.74 9.89 -7.29
C MET A 147 3.63 9.85 -6.23
N SER A 148 3.40 8.68 -5.63
CA SER A 148 2.49 8.56 -4.50
C SER A 148 3.20 8.87 -3.19
N MET A 149 2.89 10.03 -2.61
CA MET A 149 2.88 10.16 -1.15
C MET A 149 1.43 9.95 -0.69
N SER A 150 1.17 8.80 -0.06
CA SER A 150 -0.12 8.34 0.49
C SER A 150 -1.22 7.97 -0.53
N ASN A 151 -1.05 6.90 -1.28
CA ASN A 151 -2.17 6.18 -1.92
C ASN A 151 -2.74 5.17 -0.93
N SER A 152 -4.07 5.08 -0.85
CA SER A 152 -4.72 3.94 -0.23
C SER A 152 -4.36 2.69 -1.03
N SER A 153 -3.47 1.86 -0.49
CA SER A 153 -3.17 0.56 -1.07
C SER A 153 -4.39 -0.36 -0.94
N LYS A 154 -4.50 -1.44 -1.73
CA LYS A 154 -5.53 -2.47 -1.48
C LYS A 154 -5.49 -2.98 -0.02
N TRP A 155 -4.32 -2.91 0.61
CA TRP A 155 -4.12 -3.26 2.01
C TRP A 155 -4.69 -2.23 3.00
N ASP A 156 -4.87 -0.97 2.60
CA ASP A 156 -5.49 0.04 3.46
C ASP A 156 -6.94 -0.35 3.77
N ASN A 157 -7.66 -0.92 2.79
CA ASN A 157 -9.02 -1.44 2.97
C ASN A 157 -9.04 -2.70 3.86
N THR A 158 -7.96 -3.47 3.86
CA THR A 158 -7.83 -4.74 4.60
C THR A 158 -7.27 -4.56 6.02
N ALA A 159 -6.63 -3.43 6.30
CA ALA A 159 -5.93 -3.19 7.56
C ALA A 159 -6.84 -3.35 8.79
N ALA A 160 -8.04 -2.77 8.77
CA ALA A 160 -9.00 -2.85 9.88
C ALA A 160 -9.57 -4.27 10.10
N GLU A 161 -9.50 -5.14 9.09
CA GLU A 161 -9.94 -6.54 9.20
C GLU A 161 -8.81 -7.42 9.72
N TYR A 162 -7.59 -7.23 9.23
CA TYR A 162 -6.41 -7.98 9.67
C TYR A 162 -6.03 -7.64 11.11
N GLU A 163 -6.30 -6.43 11.55
CA GLU A 163 -6.15 -6.03 12.95
C GLU A 163 -7.02 -6.86 13.90
N LYS A 164 -8.22 -7.25 13.43
CA LYS A 164 -9.21 -8.06 14.17
C LYS A 164 -8.97 -9.56 14.06
N MET A 165 -8.13 -10.00 13.13
CA MET A 165 -7.80 -11.42 13.00
C MET A 165 -6.98 -11.87 14.22
N PRO A 166 -7.27 -13.07 14.76
CA PRO A 166 -6.50 -13.62 15.85
C PRO A 166 -5.00 -13.72 15.51
N ILE A 167 -4.15 -13.33 16.46
CA ILE A 167 -2.68 -13.35 16.30
C ILE A 167 -2.16 -14.78 16.10
N ASP A 168 -2.88 -15.78 16.61
CA ASP A 168 -2.64 -17.22 16.48
C ASP A 168 -3.18 -17.82 15.15
N GLY A 169 -3.50 -16.96 14.17
CA GLY A 169 -3.81 -17.38 12.81
C GLY A 169 -2.65 -18.09 12.09
N PRO A 170 -2.83 -18.46 10.81
CA PRO A 170 -1.86 -19.30 10.09
C PRO A 170 -0.50 -18.61 9.88
N LEU A 171 -0.46 -17.29 10.02
CA LEU A 171 0.75 -16.46 9.98
C LEU A 171 1.65 -16.67 11.20
N ALA A 172 1.09 -17.05 12.35
CA ALA A 172 1.83 -17.15 13.60
C ALA A 172 2.91 -18.23 13.52
N ILE A 173 2.60 -19.37 12.91
CA ILE A 173 3.48 -20.54 12.82
C ILE A 173 4.80 -20.20 12.11
N PRO A 174 4.80 -19.69 10.86
CA PRO A 174 6.04 -19.32 10.19
C PRO A 174 6.74 -18.12 10.87
N CYS A 175 6.00 -17.16 11.44
CA CYS A 175 6.60 -16.06 12.20
C CYS A 175 7.39 -16.56 13.42
N ILE A 176 6.78 -17.40 14.26
CA ILE A 176 7.42 -17.94 15.47
C ILE A 176 8.65 -18.76 15.09
N ARG A 177 8.54 -19.59 14.04
CA ARG A 177 9.69 -20.37 13.57
C ARG A 177 10.81 -19.49 13.05
N MET A 178 10.50 -18.44 12.29
CA MET A 178 11.48 -17.45 11.83
C MET A 178 12.20 -16.80 13.02
N LEU A 179 11.45 -16.35 14.04
CA LEU A 179 12.04 -15.74 15.25
C LEU A 179 12.99 -16.69 15.97
N ASP A 180 12.65 -17.99 16.06
CA ASP A 180 13.51 -18.99 16.70
C ASP A 180 14.82 -19.20 15.94
N VAL A 181 14.75 -19.32 14.62
CA VAL A 181 15.95 -19.48 13.79
C VAL A 181 16.80 -18.21 13.80
N VAL A 182 16.17 -17.03 13.79
CA VAL A 182 16.88 -15.75 13.95
C VAL A 182 17.61 -15.72 15.29
N ASN A 183 16.95 -16.02 16.40
CA ASN A 183 17.58 -15.98 17.73
C ASN A 183 18.72 -17.00 17.90
N ILE A 184 18.64 -18.16 17.23
CA ILE A 184 19.74 -19.13 17.16
C ILE A 184 20.92 -18.58 16.34
N THR A 185 20.61 -17.87 15.26
CA THR A 185 21.61 -17.36 14.29
C THR A 185 22.33 -16.11 14.81
N LEU A 186 21.58 -15.18 15.39
CA LEU A 186 22.06 -14.00 16.09
C LEU A 186 21.07 -13.71 17.23
N PRO A 187 21.48 -13.89 18.50
CA PRO A 187 20.55 -13.72 19.62
C PRO A 187 19.99 -12.31 19.70
N PHE A 188 18.69 -12.19 19.98
CA PHE A 188 18.03 -10.90 20.16
C PHE A 188 18.62 -10.11 21.35
N SER A 189 19.27 -10.79 22.30
CA SER A 189 20.05 -10.17 23.38
C SER A 189 21.28 -9.38 22.93
N THR A 190 21.70 -9.55 21.67
CA THR A 190 22.77 -8.78 21.04
C THR A 190 22.26 -7.66 20.13
N ALA A 191 20.95 -7.49 20.02
CA ALA A 191 20.36 -6.53 19.09
C ALA A 191 20.74 -5.09 19.43
N SER A 192 21.28 -4.37 18.44
CA SER A 192 21.46 -2.92 18.48
C SER A 192 20.29 -2.18 17.82
N THR A 193 19.76 -2.75 16.74
CA THR A 193 18.54 -2.28 16.05
C THR A 193 17.84 -3.46 15.40
N ILE A 194 16.53 -3.56 15.60
CA ILE A 194 15.64 -4.54 14.97
C ILE A 194 14.70 -3.78 14.03
N LEU A 195 14.66 -4.19 12.76
CA LEU A 195 13.77 -3.67 11.73
C LEU A 195 12.85 -4.79 11.22
N ASP A 196 11.54 -4.60 11.39
CA ASP A 196 10.51 -5.39 10.71
C ASP A 196 10.01 -4.66 9.46
N VAL A 197 10.16 -5.27 8.29
CA VAL A 197 9.79 -4.71 6.99
C VAL A 197 8.52 -5.38 6.49
N GLY A 198 7.48 -4.57 6.26
CA GLY A 198 6.13 -5.00 5.94
C GLY A 198 5.42 -5.60 7.15
N CYS A 199 5.36 -4.83 8.23
CA CYS A 199 4.87 -5.28 9.53
C CYS A 199 3.36 -5.58 9.57
N GLY A 200 2.61 -5.17 8.54
CA GLY A 200 1.15 -5.23 8.52
C GLY A 200 0.56 -4.53 9.76
N PRO A 201 -0.46 -5.11 10.42
CA PRO A 201 -1.02 -4.57 11.66
C PRO A 201 -0.14 -4.85 12.90
N GLY A 202 1.13 -5.21 12.73
CA GLY A 202 2.08 -5.46 13.83
C GLY A 202 2.09 -6.89 14.36
N THR A 203 1.82 -7.90 13.53
CA THR A 203 1.80 -9.32 13.96
C THR A 203 3.18 -9.83 14.37
N LEU A 204 4.23 -9.59 13.57
CA LEU A 204 5.58 -10.04 13.91
C LEU A 204 6.13 -9.35 15.17
N PRO A 205 5.98 -8.02 15.37
CA PRO A 205 6.34 -7.36 16.62
C PRO A 205 5.61 -7.93 17.84
N THR A 206 4.31 -8.23 17.74
CA THR A 206 3.59 -8.87 18.85
C THR A 206 4.23 -10.20 19.25
N LEU A 207 4.51 -11.07 18.27
CA LEU A 207 5.09 -12.39 18.52
C LEU A 207 6.53 -12.30 19.04
N LEU A 208 7.33 -11.39 18.47
CA LEU A 208 8.69 -11.11 18.92
C LEU A 208 8.70 -10.66 20.38
N PHE A 209 7.88 -9.69 20.74
CA PHE A 209 7.92 -9.10 22.07
C PHE A 209 7.36 -10.05 23.14
N LYS A 210 6.29 -10.79 22.85
CA LYS A 210 5.77 -11.83 23.75
C LYS A 210 6.77 -12.96 23.99
N LYS A 211 7.56 -13.34 22.98
CA LYS A 211 8.48 -14.48 23.08
C LYS A 211 9.87 -14.10 23.57
N TYR A 212 10.39 -12.95 23.14
CA TYR A 212 11.78 -12.54 23.32
C TYR A 212 11.93 -11.14 23.93
N GLY A 213 10.84 -10.48 24.34
CA GLY A 213 10.87 -9.12 24.89
C GLY A 213 11.83 -8.93 26.07
N GLU A 214 11.92 -9.93 26.95
CA GLU A 214 12.87 -9.92 28.07
C GLU A 214 14.34 -9.94 27.62
N GLN A 215 14.63 -10.60 26.50
CA GLN A 215 15.99 -10.73 25.98
C GLN A 215 16.43 -9.49 25.21
N ILE A 216 15.50 -8.73 24.64
CA ILE A 216 15.82 -7.54 23.83
C ILE A 216 16.41 -6.43 24.72
N PRO A 217 17.63 -5.92 24.42
CA PRO A 217 18.23 -4.85 25.20
C PRO A 217 17.38 -3.59 25.22
N GLN A 218 17.30 -2.93 26.38
CA GLN A 218 16.61 -1.63 26.54
C GLN A 218 17.16 -0.55 25.63
N THR A 219 18.44 -0.65 25.26
CA THR A 219 19.15 0.27 24.37
C THR A 219 18.93 -0.03 22.89
N ALA A 220 18.40 -1.20 22.52
CA ALA A 220 18.22 -1.58 21.11
C ALA A 220 17.20 -0.64 20.45
N LYS A 221 17.37 -0.19 19.22
CA LYS A 221 16.29 0.53 18.51
C LYS A 221 15.29 -0.46 17.91
N LEU A 222 13.99 -0.20 18.01
CA LEU A 222 12.93 -1.06 17.45
C LEU A 222 12.17 -0.27 16.38
N ILE A 223 12.14 -0.79 15.16
CA ILE A 223 11.49 -0.15 14.02
C ILE A 223 10.62 -1.19 13.31
N ALA A 224 9.39 -0.81 12.98
CA ALA A 224 8.52 -1.59 12.12
C ALA A 224 7.97 -0.67 11.02
N THR A 225 8.02 -1.15 9.77
CA THR A 225 7.60 -0.36 8.61
C THR A 225 6.63 -1.13 7.75
N ASP A 226 5.74 -0.41 7.07
CA ASP A 226 4.90 -0.96 6.02
C ASP A 226 4.68 0.09 4.93
N PHE A 227 4.45 -0.33 3.70
CA PHE A 227 4.17 0.63 2.61
C PHE A 227 2.73 1.17 2.69
N SER A 228 1.83 0.42 3.34
CA SER A 228 0.43 0.79 3.55
C SER A 228 0.29 1.68 4.79
N ALA A 229 -0.20 2.90 4.58
CA ALA A 229 -0.52 3.79 5.69
C ALA A 229 -1.61 3.21 6.62
N GLY A 230 -2.59 2.51 6.04
CA GLY A 230 -3.61 1.79 6.82
C GLY A 230 -3.04 0.69 7.72
N MET A 231 -2.07 -0.09 7.22
CA MET A 231 -1.39 -1.12 8.04
C MET A 231 -0.59 -0.50 9.18
N VAL A 232 0.17 0.56 8.90
CA VAL A 232 0.91 1.29 9.94
C VAL A 232 -0.04 1.87 10.99
N GLU A 233 -1.20 2.39 10.60
CA GLU A 233 -2.18 2.91 11.54
C GLU A 233 -2.80 1.80 12.40
N ALA A 234 -3.13 0.63 11.81
CA ALA A 234 -3.56 -0.54 12.56
C ALA A 234 -2.49 -1.02 13.55
N ALA A 235 -1.21 -0.99 13.16
CA ALA A 235 -0.09 -1.32 14.04
C ALA A 235 0.06 -0.31 15.19
N LYS A 236 -0.22 0.98 14.98
CA LYS A 236 -0.25 1.98 16.06
C LYS A 236 -1.39 1.73 17.05
N MET A 237 -2.60 1.42 16.56
CA MET A 237 -3.71 1.06 17.45
C MET A 237 -3.39 -0.20 18.28
N ARG A 238 -2.70 -1.17 17.68
CA ARG A 238 -2.20 -2.34 18.40
C ARG A 238 -1.14 -1.96 19.44
N LYS A 239 -0.18 -1.10 19.08
CA LYS A 239 0.82 -0.58 20.01
C LYS A 239 0.17 0.04 21.25
N GLU A 240 -0.85 0.88 21.09
CA GLU A 240 -1.57 1.50 22.21
C GLU A 240 -2.16 0.46 23.17
N ARG A 241 -2.73 -0.63 22.65
CA ARG A 241 -3.28 -1.72 23.47
C ARG A 241 -2.19 -2.54 24.16
N GLU A 242 -1.17 -2.95 23.43
CA GLU A 242 -0.15 -3.87 23.93
C GLU A 242 0.81 -3.19 24.94
N MET A 243 0.92 -1.86 24.88
CA MET A 243 1.59 -1.06 25.93
C MET A 243 0.91 -1.17 27.30
N GLN A 244 -0.35 -1.61 27.36
CA GLN A 244 -1.10 -1.84 28.59
C GLN A 244 -1.18 -3.33 28.97
N SER A 245 -0.43 -4.20 28.28
CA SER A 245 -0.43 -5.63 28.58
C SER A 245 0.26 -5.93 29.92
N GLU A 246 -0.14 -7.04 30.55
CA GLU A 246 0.45 -7.51 31.82
C GLU A 246 1.91 -7.98 31.66
N ASP A 247 2.31 -8.36 30.45
CA ASP A 247 3.69 -8.67 30.12
C ASP A 247 4.51 -7.37 30.02
N LEU A 248 5.13 -7.00 31.13
CA LEU A 248 5.90 -5.76 31.25
C LEU A 248 7.06 -5.68 30.24
N TYR A 249 7.66 -6.81 29.86
CA TYR A 249 8.75 -6.83 28.88
C TYR A 249 8.22 -6.54 27.48
N ALA A 250 7.10 -7.17 27.10
CA ALA A 250 6.45 -6.91 25.84
C ALA A 250 5.90 -5.47 25.77
N ALA A 251 5.19 -5.01 26.81
CA ALA A 251 4.66 -3.66 26.92
C ALA A 251 5.77 -2.60 26.79
N ASN A 252 6.91 -2.83 27.45
CA ASN A 252 8.07 -1.96 27.33
C ASN A 252 8.62 -1.95 25.90
N CYS A 253 8.76 -3.10 25.22
CA CYS A 253 9.19 -3.13 23.82
C CYS A 253 8.22 -2.37 22.90
N TRP A 254 6.91 -2.52 23.11
CA TRP A 254 5.89 -1.78 22.37
C TRP A 254 6.01 -0.26 22.56
N ALA A 255 6.27 0.21 23.78
CA ALA A 255 6.40 1.64 24.08
C ALA A 255 7.47 2.32 23.21
N ARG A 256 8.60 1.63 22.98
CA ARG A 256 9.77 2.10 22.21
C ARG A 256 9.76 1.73 20.72
N LEU A 257 8.78 0.95 20.25
CA LEU A 257 8.65 0.62 18.83
C LEU A 257 8.32 1.88 18.00
N GLU A 258 9.18 2.23 17.06
CA GLU A 258 8.92 3.24 16.04
C GLU A 258 8.17 2.61 14.86
N LEU A 259 7.07 3.24 14.44
CA LEU A 259 6.23 2.80 13.33
C LEU A 259 6.25 3.85 12.23
N ASP A 260 6.52 3.43 11.00
CA ASP A 260 6.65 4.38 9.87
C ASP A 260 6.18 3.78 8.54
N VAL A 261 5.77 4.65 7.64
CA VAL A 261 5.38 4.27 6.28
C VAL A 261 6.64 4.26 5.41
N MET A 262 7.07 3.08 4.96
CA MET A 262 8.23 2.91 4.08
C MET A 262 8.01 1.77 3.07
N ASP A 263 8.47 1.97 1.84
CA ASP A 263 8.55 0.91 0.83
C ASP A 263 9.76 0.02 1.14
N ALA A 264 9.56 -1.30 1.20
CA ALA A 264 10.64 -2.27 1.37
C ALA A 264 11.73 -2.16 0.28
N GLN A 265 11.38 -1.62 -0.89
CA GLN A 265 12.27 -1.38 -2.02
C GLN A 265 12.96 -0.01 -1.97
N ASN A 266 12.67 0.81 -0.96
CA ASN A 266 13.32 2.09 -0.69
C ASN A 266 13.35 2.40 0.81
N LEU A 267 14.40 1.94 1.49
CA LEU A 267 14.63 2.16 2.91
C LEU A 267 15.61 3.33 3.14
N GLU A 268 15.60 4.38 2.31
CA GLU A 268 16.54 5.51 2.39
C GLU A 268 16.56 6.22 3.74
N ARG A 269 15.45 6.17 4.47
CA ARG A 269 15.30 6.73 5.83
C ARG A 269 16.02 5.90 6.90
N VAL A 270 16.47 4.70 6.54
CA VAL A 270 17.30 3.82 7.37
C VAL A 270 18.73 3.86 6.83
N ALA A 271 19.65 4.23 7.70
CA ALA A 271 21.06 4.34 7.34
C ALA A 271 21.63 2.99 6.88
N ALA A 272 22.62 3.03 6.00
CA ALA A 272 23.36 1.84 5.64
C ALA A 272 24.14 1.31 6.85
N ASN A 273 24.28 -0.02 6.96
CA ASN A 273 25.06 -0.68 8.02
C ASN A 273 24.64 -0.33 9.46
N SER A 274 23.36 0.00 9.69
CA SER A 274 22.87 0.45 11.00
C SER A 274 21.95 -0.54 11.71
N VAL A 275 21.54 -1.62 11.06
CA VAL A 275 20.53 -2.56 11.58
C VAL A 275 21.15 -3.91 11.88
N SER A 276 21.04 -4.41 13.11
CA SER A 276 21.55 -5.75 13.47
C SER A 276 20.65 -6.89 13.01
N HIS A 277 19.33 -6.69 13.03
CA HIS A 277 18.32 -7.70 12.71
C HIS A 277 17.31 -7.09 11.74
N VAL A 278 17.24 -7.60 10.52
CA VAL A 278 16.19 -7.26 9.55
C VAL A 278 15.30 -8.48 9.37
N MET A 279 14.00 -8.31 9.53
CA MET A 279 13.03 -9.36 9.30
C MET A 279 11.94 -8.85 8.36
N GLY A 280 11.33 -9.75 7.59
CA GLY A 280 10.10 -9.44 6.84
C GLY A 280 9.28 -10.68 6.60
N SER A 281 8.21 -10.84 7.39
CA SER A 281 7.33 -12.01 7.28
C SER A 281 6.34 -11.82 6.15
N LEU A 282 6.39 -12.69 5.15
CA LEU A 282 5.48 -12.74 4.00
C LEU A 282 5.39 -11.46 3.16
N VAL A 283 6.51 -10.77 2.98
CA VAL A 283 6.56 -9.47 2.29
C VAL A 283 7.35 -9.53 1.00
N TYR A 284 8.58 -10.07 1.03
CA TYR A 284 9.53 -9.97 -0.09
C TYR A 284 9.02 -10.61 -1.39
N PHE A 285 8.32 -11.74 -1.32
CA PHE A 285 7.75 -12.41 -2.50
C PHE A 285 6.59 -11.63 -3.15
N MET A 286 6.04 -10.63 -2.44
CA MET A 286 4.94 -9.77 -2.92
C MET A 286 5.44 -8.49 -3.59
N LEU A 287 6.73 -8.18 -3.47
CA LEU A 287 7.32 -6.96 -4.01
C LEU A 287 7.38 -7.03 -5.55
N PRO A 288 7.03 -5.95 -6.27
CA PRO A 288 7.21 -5.85 -7.71
C PRO A 288 8.66 -6.14 -8.13
N GLU A 289 9.63 -5.56 -7.41
CA GLU A 289 11.06 -5.78 -7.60
C GLU A 289 11.67 -6.40 -6.33
N HIS A 290 11.33 -7.65 -6.01
CA HIS A 290 11.83 -8.36 -4.81
C HIS A 290 13.35 -8.32 -4.64
N LYS A 291 14.12 -8.37 -5.74
CA LYS A 291 15.59 -8.25 -5.72
C LYS A 291 16.05 -6.89 -5.18
N LYS A 292 15.35 -5.81 -5.52
CA LYS A 292 15.62 -4.47 -4.99
C LYS A 292 15.31 -4.41 -3.50
N GLY A 293 14.19 -5.01 -3.07
CA GLY A 293 13.88 -5.16 -1.65
C GLY A 293 14.98 -5.90 -0.88
N LEU A 294 15.45 -7.04 -1.40
CA LEU A 294 16.55 -7.79 -0.79
C LEU A 294 17.85 -6.98 -0.75
N SER A 295 18.14 -6.20 -1.80
CA SER A 295 19.29 -5.31 -1.84
C SER A 295 19.20 -4.19 -0.78
N GLU A 296 18.01 -3.63 -0.55
CA GLU A 296 17.81 -2.63 0.51
C GLU A 296 17.94 -3.24 1.90
N ALA A 297 17.39 -4.43 2.12
CA ALA A 297 17.56 -5.19 3.35
C ALA A 297 19.04 -5.47 3.64
N HIS A 298 19.80 -5.91 2.63
CA HIS A 298 21.24 -6.10 2.74
C HIS A 298 21.96 -4.77 3.04
N ARG A 299 21.63 -3.68 2.35
CA ARG A 299 22.26 -2.36 2.53
C ARG A 299 22.15 -1.85 3.98
N VAL A 300 20.95 -1.91 4.58
CA VAL A 300 20.71 -1.36 5.92
C VAL A 300 21.30 -2.22 7.04
N LEU A 301 21.46 -3.52 6.77
CA LEU A 301 21.97 -4.48 7.74
C LEU A 301 23.45 -4.18 8.06
N SER A 302 23.84 -4.23 9.34
CA SER A 302 25.23 -4.04 9.79
C SER A 302 26.12 -5.19 9.34
N ASP A 303 27.43 -5.00 9.42
CA ASP A 303 28.38 -6.10 9.31
C ASP A 303 28.00 -7.19 10.33
N ASP A 304 27.99 -8.45 9.90
CA ASP A 304 27.50 -9.59 10.68
C ASP A 304 26.05 -9.42 11.22
N GLY A 305 25.20 -8.64 10.56
CA GLY A 305 23.76 -8.63 10.86
C GLY A 305 23.05 -9.89 10.36
N VAL A 306 21.83 -10.13 10.83
CA VAL A 306 20.95 -11.22 10.36
C VAL A 306 19.77 -10.66 9.57
N PHE A 307 19.51 -11.28 8.43
CA PHE A 307 18.28 -11.10 7.65
C PHE A 307 17.43 -12.37 7.75
N ALA A 308 16.12 -12.22 7.87
CA ALA A 308 15.19 -13.33 7.72
C ALA A 308 13.89 -12.92 7.01
N CYS A 309 13.34 -13.84 6.23
CA CYS A 309 12.04 -13.67 5.61
C CYS A 309 11.28 -14.98 5.51
N THR A 310 9.96 -14.88 5.37
CA THR A 310 9.09 -16.02 5.05
C THR A 310 8.33 -15.75 3.76
N SER A 311 7.94 -16.82 3.09
CA SER A 311 7.09 -16.81 1.89
C SER A 311 6.17 -18.02 1.90
N TRP A 312 5.23 -18.09 0.96
CA TRP A 312 4.33 -19.23 0.84
C TRP A 312 4.79 -20.20 -0.27
N ALA A 313 4.91 -21.49 0.06
CA ALA A 313 4.94 -22.57 -0.93
C ALA A 313 3.53 -23.05 -1.25
N LYS A 314 2.70 -23.19 -0.22
CA LYS A 314 1.31 -23.66 -0.32
C LYS A 314 0.43 -22.95 0.71
N VAL A 315 -0.74 -22.48 0.27
CA VAL A 315 -1.74 -21.84 1.14
C VAL A 315 -3.02 -22.66 1.11
N GLY A 316 -3.13 -23.62 2.02
CA GLY A 316 -4.19 -24.64 2.00
C GLY A 316 -5.60 -24.09 2.01
N TRP A 317 -5.86 -23.09 2.87
CA TRP A 317 -7.18 -22.48 2.98
C TRP A 317 -7.61 -21.77 1.69
N MET A 318 -6.69 -21.09 1.00
CA MET A 318 -6.95 -20.51 -0.33
C MET A 318 -7.16 -21.60 -1.39
N GLY A 319 -6.46 -22.73 -1.27
CA GLY A 319 -6.68 -23.90 -2.11
C GLY A 319 -8.09 -24.47 -1.99
N PHE A 320 -8.71 -24.43 -0.80
CA PHE A 320 -10.10 -24.82 -0.63
C PHE A 320 -11.08 -23.83 -1.28
N VAL A 321 -10.82 -22.52 -1.21
CA VAL A 321 -11.65 -21.52 -1.93
C VAL A 321 -11.61 -21.76 -3.43
N VAL A 322 -10.42 -22.00 -3.99
CA VAL A 322 -10.26 -22.30 -5.42
C VAL A 322 -11.03 -23.57 -5.78
N GLN A 323 -10.90 -24.64 -5.00
CA GLN A 323 -11.64 -25.90 -5.24
C GLN A 323 -13.16 -25.69 -5.17
N ALA A 324 -13.64 -24.95 -4.16
CA ALA A 324 -15.05 -24.64 -4.00
C ALA A 324 -15.59 -23.86 -5.21
N ALA A 325 -14.88 -22.81 -5.62
CA ALA A 325 -15.26 -21.99 -6.76
C ALA A 325 -15.19 -22.76 -8.09
N GLN A 326 -14.21 -23.64 -8.28
CA GLN A 326 -14.12 -24.52 -9.46
C GLN A 326 -15.31 -25.50 -9.51
N LYS A 327 -15.70 -26.07 -8.36
CA LYS A 327 -16.87 -26.97 -8.26
C LYS A 327 -18.17 -26.25 -8.57
N VAL A 328 -18.38 -25.05 -8.04
CA VAL A 328 -19.62 -24.28 -8.25
C VAL A 328 -19.72 -23.75 -9.68
N THR A 329 -18.62 -23.26 -10.25
CA THR A 329 -18.64 -22.65 -11.59
C THR A 329 -18.44 -23.64 -12.72
N GLN A 330 -17.91 -24.84 -12.43
CA GLN A 330 -17.43 -25.80 -13.42
C GLN A 330 -16.36 -25.21 -14.36
N LYS A 331 -15.62 -24.20 -13.89
CA LYS A 331 -14.54 -23.53 -14.63
C LYS A 331 -13.21 -23.76 -13.94
N THR A 332 -12.13 -23.76 -14.73
CA THR A 332 -10.79 -23.68 -14.17
C THR A 332 -10.56 -22.26 -13.66
N ILE A 333 -10.18 -22.15 -12.40
CA ILE A 333 -9.82 -20.89 -11.75
C ILE A 333 -8.33 -20.95 -11.46
N ASP A 334 -7.59 -19.98 -12.00
CA ASP A 334 -6.18 -19.79 -11.71
C ASP A 334 -5.96 -19.55 -10.22
N SER A 335 -4.83 -20.04 -9.69
CA SER A 335 -4.41 -19.66 -8.34
C SER A 335 -4.24 -18.13 -8.25
N PRO A 336 -4.79 -17.47 -7.22
CA PRO A 336 -4.57 -16.05 -7.01
C PRO A 336 -3.13 -15.72 -6.60
N MET A 337 -2.33 -16.74 -6.22
CA MET A 337 -0.92 -16.61 -5.87
C MET A 337 -0.03 -16.55 -7.12
N LYS A 338 -0.07 -15.42 -7.81
CA LYS A 338 0.78 -15.13 -8.97
C LYS A 338 2.07 -14.41 -8.52
N TYR A 339 3.01 -15.17 -7.96
CA TYR A 339 4.39 -14.72 -7.70
C TYR A 339 5.38 -15.79 -8.16
N SER A 340 6.65 -15.38 -8.31
CA SER A 340 7.72 -16.22 -8.86
C SER A 340 7.88 -17.53 -8.08
N ASP A 341 8.03 -18.64 -8.80
CA ASP A 341 8.19 -19.97 -8.22
C ASP A 341 9.45 -20.13 -7.36
N VAL A 342 10.44 -19.22 -7.52
CA VAL A 342 11.62 -19.18 -6.66
C VAL A 342 11.26 -19.03 -5.17
N TRP A 343 10.16 -18.32 -4.87
CA TRP A 343 9.68 -18.12 -3.49
C TRP A 343 8.87 -19.30 -2.95
N LYS A 344 8.65 -20.36 -3.73
CA LYS A 344 7.87 -21.54 -3.32
C LYS A 344 8.75 -22.72 -2.90
N SER A 345 10.08 -22.58 -2.97
CA SER A 345 11.03 -23.65 -2.63
C SER A 345 12.18 -23.12 -1.78
N PRO A 346 12.71 -23.93 -0.84
CA PRO A 346 13.93 -23.58 -0.10
C PRO A 346 15.09 -23.24 -1.03
N GLU A 347 15.29 -24.01 -2.10
CA GLU A 347 16.38 -23.82 -3.06
C GLU A 347 16.26 -22.48 -3.79
N GLY A 348 15.06 -22.10 -4.22
CA GLY A 348 14.81 -20.83 -4.89
C GLY A 348 15.00 -19.63 -3.95
N VAL A 349 14.46 -19.70 -2.73
CA VAL A 349 14.66 -18.66 -1.71
C VAL A 349 16.14 -18.52 -1.39
N LYS A 350 16.85 -19.63 -1.21
CA LYS A 350 18.29 -19.64 -0.96
C LYS A 350 19.05 -18.92 -2.07
N GLY A 351 18.75 -19.25 -3.33
CA GLY A 351 19.38 -18.61 -4.49
C GLY A 351 19.15 -17.10 -4.56
N GLU A 352 17.94 -16.62 -4.25
CA GLU A 352 17.64 -15.18 -4.21
C GLU A 352 18.40 -14.46 -3.07
N LEU A 353 18.51 -15.08 -1.89
CA LEU A 353 19.28 -14.51 -0.78
C LEU A 353 20.79 -14.48 -1.08
N GLU A 354 21.35 -15.57 -1.61
CA GLU A 354 22.76 -15.62 -1.99
C GLU A 354 23.07 -14.61 -3.11
N ALA A 355 22.18 -14.45 -4.10
CA ALA A 355 22.32 -13.46 -5.17
C ALA A 355 22.26 -12.01 -4.66
N ALA A 356 21.53 -11.76 -3.56
CA ALA A 356 21.50 -10.47 -2.88
C ALA A 356 22.72 -10.22 -1.98
N GLY A 357 23.65 -11.19 -1.88
CA GLY A 357 24.90 -11.05 -1.12
C GLY A 357 24.81 -11.53 0.33
N PHE A 358 23.74 -12.21 0.73
CA PHE A 358 23.67 -12.87 2.03
C PHE A 358 24.55 -14.12 2.06
N ARG A 359 25.18 -14.37 3.20
CA ARG A 359 26.07 -15.52 3.47
C ARG A 359 25.46 -16.43 4.52
N ASN A 360 25.97 -17.66 4.62
CA ASN A 360 25.49 -18.68 5.57
C ASN A 360 23.97 -18.87 5.49
N VAL A 361 23.43 -18.91 4.27
CA VAL A 361 21.99 -18.95 4.04
C VAL A 361 21.41 -20.30 4.47
N HIS A 362 20.50 -20.26 5.43
CA HIS A 362 19.65 -21.37 5.84
C HIS A 362 18.25 -21.19 5.26
N THR A 363 17.67 -22.26 4.74
CA THR A 363 16.30 -22.28 4.23
C THR A 363 15.63 -23.58 4.60
N GLU A 364 14.35 -23.52 4.93
CA GLU A 364 13.56 -24.70 5.28
C GLU A 364 12.08 -24.51 4.93
N VAL A 365 11.38 -25.63 4.76
CA VAL A 365 9.92 -25.65 4.70
C VAL A 365 9.37 -25.69 6.13
N VAL A 366 8.41 -24.82 6.40
CA VAL A 366 7.66 -24.80 7.65
C VAL A 366 6.24 -25.28 7.36
N GLU A 367 5.88 -26.45 7.91
CA GLU A 367 4.53 -26.99 7.83
C GLU A 367 3.57 -26.15 8.67
N VAL A 368 2.48 -25.70 8.05
CA VAL A 368 1.45 -24.86 8.67
C VAL A 368 0.17 -25.66 8.76
N ASN A 369 0.01 -26.39 9.87
CA ASN A 369 -1.21 -27.13 10.17
C ASN A 369 -2.15 -26.24 10.97
N TRP A 370 -2.85 -25.33 10.28
CA TRP A 370 -3.71 -24.36 10.95
C TRP A 370 -5.07 -24.97 11.32
N HIS A 371 -5.34 -25.09 12.62
CA HIS A 371 -6.61 -25.60 13.12
C HIS A 371 -7.69 -24.51 13.12
N VAL A 372 -8.85 -24.82 12.56
CA VAL A 372 -10.00 -23.93 12.41
C VAL A 372 -11.16 -24.51 13.23
N PRO A 373 -11.30 -24.14 14.52
CA PRO A 373 -12.27 -24.78 15.42
C PRO A 373 -13.72 -24.56 15.01
N GLU A 374 -14.02 -23.40 14.41
CA GLU A 374 -15.35 -23.05 13.92
C GLU A 374 -15.30 -22.76 12.40
N PRO A 375 -15.30 -23.78 11.54
CA PRO A 375 -15.18 -23.62 10.08
C PRO A 375 -16.23 -22.67 9.49
N LYS A 376 -17.48 -22.75 9.98
CA LYS A 376 -18.58 -21.89 9.51
C LYS A 376 -18.34 -20.42 9.78
N GLU A 377 -17.99 -20.05 11.01
CA GLU A 377 -17.74 -18.64 11.35
C GLU A 377 -16.45 -18.14 10.72
N PHE A 378 -15.42 -18.99 10.60
CA PHE A 378 -14.21 -18.67 9.85
C PHE A 378 -14.53 -18.34 8.39
N VAL A 379 -15.17 -19.25 7.65
CA VAL A 379 -15.49 -19.05 6.24
C VAL A 379 -16.40 -17.83 6.06
N LYS A 380 -17.45 -17.70 6.86
CA LYS A 380 -18.35 -16.54 6.83
C LYS A 380 -17.63 -15.22 7.05
N THR A 381 -16.66 -15.17 7.97
CA THR A 381 -15.86 -13.97 8.23
C THR A 381 -14.89 -13.70 7.08
N PHE A 382 -14.19 -14.74 6.63
CA PHE A 382 -13.19 -14.60 5.57
C PHE A 382 -13.84 -14.22 4.23
N MET A 383 -14.99 -14.82 3.88
CA MET A 383 -15.75 -14.51 2.66
C MET A 383 -16.24 -13.06 2.58
N LYS A 384 -16.32 -12.36 3.71
CA LYS A 384 -16.64 -10.93 3.79
C LYS A 384 -15.41 -10.02 3.79
N SER A 385 -14.22 -10.60 3.88
CA SER A 385 -12.97 -9.83 3.94
C SER A 385 -12.61 -9.24 2.58
N SER A 386 -11.90 -8.13 2.64
CA SER A 386 -11.27 -7.46 1.50
C SER A 386 -9.94 -8.13 1.08
N ASN A 387 -9.67 -9.37 1.51
CA ASN A 387 -8.45 -10.09 1.16
C ASN A 387 -8.28 -10.14 -0.38
N PRO A 388 -7.18 -9.59 -0.94
CA PRO A 388 -7.05 -9.47 -2.39
C PRO A 388 -7.09 -10.81 -3.16
N GLY A 389 -6.59 -11.88 -2.54
CA GLY A 389 -6.60 -13.22 -3.12
C GLY A 389 -8.00 -13.82 -3.19
N LEU A 390 -8.79 -13.63 -2.13
CA LEU A 390 -10.20 -14.02 -2.12
C LEU A 390 -10.99 -13.22 -3.16
N THR A 391 -10.89 -11.89 -3.14
CA THR A 391 -11.61 -11.02 -4.07
C THR A 391 -11.32 -11.41 -5.51
N MET A 392 -10.09 -11.80 -5.84
CA MET A 392 -9.74 -12.27 -7.19
C MET A 392 -10.47 -13.57 -7.58
N ILE A 393 -10.71 -14.49 -6.64
CA ILE A 393 -11.44 -15.75 -6.90
C ILE A 393 -12.93 -15.48 -7.08
N ILE A 394 -13.52 -14.65 -6.22
CA ILE A 394 -14.99 -14.53 -6.12
C ILE A 394 -15.59 -13.35 -6.90
N LYS A 395 -14.78 -12.43 -7.43
CA LYS A 395 -15.26 -11.19 -8.10
C LYS A 395 -16.26 -11.40 -9.24
N ASP A 396 -16.16 -12.53 -9.94
CA ASP A 396 -16.98 -12.82 -11.14
C ASP A 396 -18.13 -13.78 -10.81
N LEU A 397 -18.35 -14.11 -9.52
CA LEU A 397 -19.40 -14.99 -9.04
C LEU A 397 -20.67 -14.20 -8.72
N THR A 398 -21.83 -14.82 -8.95
CA THR A 398 -23.11 -14.30 -8.45
C THR A 398 -23.24 -14.50 -6.93
N GLU A 399 -24.15 -13.78 -6.27
CA GLU A 399 -24.40 -13.95 -4.83
C GLU A 399 -24.75 -15.40 -4.46
N GLU A 400 -25.56 -16.06 -5.29
CA GLU A 400 -25.90 -17.48 -5.13
C GLU A 400 -24.66 -18.37 -5.24
N GLN A 401 -23.78 -18.11 -6.22
CA GLN A 401 -22.53 -18.86 -6.38
C GLN A 401 -21.58 -18.63 -5.20
N VAL A 402 -21.51 -17.41 -4.67
CA VAL A 402 -20.71 -17.07 -3.47
C VAL A 402 -21.22 -17.83 -2.25
N ALA A 403 -22.54 -17.94 -2.08
CA ALA A 403 -23.13 -18.73 -1.00
C ALA A 403 -22.78 -20.22 -1.13
N LEU A 404 -22.96 -20.81 -2.32
CA LEU A 404 -22.58 -22.21 -2.59
C LEU A 404 -21.07 -22.45 -2.41
N CYS A 405 -20.23 -21.50 -2.79
CA CYS A 405 -18.78 -21.59 -2.54
C CYS A 405 -18.45 -21.57 -1.05
N SER A 406 -19.19 -20.77 -0.27
CA SER A 406 -19.01 -20.70 1.18
C SER A 406 -19.35 -22.05 1.83
N ASP A 407 -20.49 -22.63 1.47
CA ASP A 407 -20.91 -23.95 1.98
C ASP A 407 -19.93 -25.06 1.61
N GLU A 408 -19.46 -25.06 0.36
CA GLU A 408 -18.47 -26.04 -0.10
C GLU A 408 -17.11 -25.85 0.58
N TRP A 409 -16.69 -24.61 0.83
CA TRP A 409 -15.46 -24.34 1.57
C TRP A 409 -15.56 -24.85 3.02
N VAL A 410 -16.67 -24.60 3.70
CA VAL A 410 -16.92 -25.18 5.04
C VAL A 410 -16.79 -26.70 5.00
N ARG A 411 -17.44 -27.36 4.03
CA ARG A 411 -17.35 -28.82 3.85
C ARG A 411 -15.92 -29.29 3.67
N LEU A 412 -15.13 -28.62 2.83
CA LEU A 412 -13.71 -28.97 2.59
C LEU A 412 -12.87 -28.84 3.86
N VAL A 413 -13.09 -27.82 4.69
CA VAL A 413 -12.39 -27.66 5.97
C VAL A 413 -12.79 -28.78 6.95
N GLU A 414 -14.09 -29.08 7.06
CA GLU A 414 -14.62 -30.14 7.94
C GLU A 414 -14.12 -31.54 7.54
N GLU A 415 -14.08 -31.85 6.24
CA GLU A 415 -13.57 -33.13 5.71
C GLU A 415 -12.07 -33.33 5.94
N ASN A 416 -11.32 -32.24 6.11
CA ASN A 416 -9.90 -32.27 6.46
C ASN A 416 -9.69 -32.16 7.99
N GLY A 417 -10.70 -32.54 8.78
CA GLY A 417 -10.59 -32.59 10.25
C GLY A 417 -10.41 -31.21 10.88
N ASN A 418 -11.00 -30.17 10.30
CA ASN A 418 -10.86 -28.78 10.73
C ASN A 418 -9.42 -28.25 10.65
N ILE A 419 -8.60 -28.80 9.75
CA ILE A 419 -7.21 -28.37 9.56
C ILE A 419 -7.00 -27.87 8.13
N CYS A 420 -6.45 -26.66 8.02
CA CYS A 420 -5.98 -26.09 6.76
C CYS A 420 -4.46 -26.28 6.63
N HIS A 421 -4.03 -27.25 5.81
CA HIS A 421 -2.61 -27.54 5.57
C HIS A 421 -1.95 -26.54 4.60
N GLY A 422 -1.03 -25.73 5.10
CA GLY A 422 -0.16 -24.84 4.32
C GLY A 422 1.31 -25.20 4.49
N GLN A 423 2.15 -24.60 3.64
CA GLN A 423 3.60 -24.71 3.71
C GLN A 423 4.18 -23.32 3.46
N ALA A 424 4.98 -22.83 4.41
CA ALA A 424 5.78 -21.64 4.22
C ALA A 424 7.23 -22.02 3.91
N VAL A 425 7.96 -21.14 3.25
CA VAL A 425 9.41 -21.23 3.11
C VAL A 425 10.04 -20.15 3.97
N LEU A 426 10.92 -20.55 4.87
CA LEU A 426 11.76 -19.67 5.69
C LEU A 426 13.12 -19.53 5.00
N GLY A 427 13.64 -18.31 4.95
CA GLY A 427 15.02 -18.02 4.60
C GLY A 427 15.68 -17.12 5.64
N VAL A 428 16.90 -17.46 6.04
CA VAL A 428 17.72 -16.70 7.00
C VAL A 428 19.14 -16.60 6.45
N GLY A 429 19.76 -15.42 6.53
CA GLY A 429 21.12 -15.18 6.05
C GLY A 429 21.85 -14.13 6.87
N ARG A 430 23.18 -14.12 6.76
CA ARG A 430 24.09 -13.16 7.40
C ARG A 430 24.57 -12.15 6.35
N LYS A 431 24.89 -10.91 6.76
CA LYS A 431 25.58 -9.97 5.87
C LYS A 431 27.06 -10.32 5.72
#